data_AF-X0YV22-F1
#
_entry.id   AF-X0YV22-F1
#
_cell.length_a   1.000
_cell.length_b   1.000
_cell.length_c   1.000
_cell.angle_alpha   90.00
_cell.angle_beta   90.00
_cell.angle_gamma   90.00
#
_symmetry.space_group_name_H-M   'P 1'
#
loop_
_entity.id
_entity.type
_entity.pdbx_description
1 polymer ?
#
loop_
_entity_poly.entity_id
_entity_poly.type
_entity_poly.pdbx_seq_one_letter_code
_entity_poly.pdbx_strand_id
1 'polypeptide(L)'
;MGELKLVVRTFGIAAAALLFASCGTPGTRISQHPDVYQRLSPRDQALVSQGQIRLGMTMDAVWLAWGTPEQTIPGSGRGRPTETWVYLRYETPPSYGGPYYYGPFDWSYIPPKFP
;
A
#
# COMPACT_ATOMS: atom_id res chain seq x y z
N MET A 1 11.18 41.74 -20.88
CA MET A 1 9.91 41.27 -20.25
C MET A 1 9.47 39.86 -20.67
N GLY A 2 10.02 39.25 -21.74
CA GLY A 2 9.65 37.90 -22.19
C GLY A 2 10.30 36.75 -21.40
N GLU A 3 11.58 36.89 -21.07
CA GLU A 3 12.39 35.92 -20.31
C GLU A 3 11.78 35.55 -18.95
N LEU A 4 11.32 36.55 -18.19
CA LEU A 4 10.75 36.37 -16.86
C LEU A 4 9.44 35.54 -16.88
N LYS A 5 8.64 35.69 -17.95
CA LYS A 5 7.39 34.95 -18.13
C LYS A 5 7.66 33.49 -18.50
N LEU A 6 8.75 33.22 -19.20
CA LEU A 6 9.16 31.86 -19.58
C LEU A 6 9.65 31.08 -18.36
N VAL A 7 10.47 31.71 -17.51
CA VAL A 7 11.00 31.13 -16.27
C VAL A 7 9.90 30.84 -15.26
N VAL A 8 8.93 31.74 -15.09
CA VAL A 8 7.77 31.51 -14.21
C VAL A 8 6.90 30.35 -14.72
N ARG A 9 6.76 30.20 -16.04
CA ARG A 9 5.97 29.13 -16.65
C ARG A 9 6.64 27.75 -16.52
N THR A 10 7.96 27.67 -16.69
CA THR A 10 8.72 26.43 -16.44
C THR A 10 8.78 26.06 -14.97
N PHE A 11 8.91 27.03 -14.06
CA PHE A 11 8.90 26.80 -12.61
C PHE A 11 7.52 26.29 -12.13
N GLY A 12 6.43 26.85 -12.67
CA GLY A 12 5.07 26.40 -12.37
C GLY A 12 4.79 24.96 -12.80
N ILE A 13 5.34 24.52 -13.95
CA ILE A 13 5.20 23.14 -14.44
C ILE A 13 6.04 22.16 -13.60
N ALA A 14 7.26 22.55 -13.21
CA ALA A 14 8.12 21.72 -12.36
C ALA A 14 7.54 21.52 -10.95
N ALA A 15 6.96 22.57 -10.36
CA ALA A 15 6.28 22.49 -9.07
C ALA A 15 5.01 21.61 -9.14
N ALA A 16 4.24 21.70 -10.23
CA ALA A 16 3.06 20.86 -10.44
C ALA A 16 3.42 19.37 -10.63
N ALA A 17 4.56 19.06 -11.24
CA ALA A 17 5.02 17.68 -11.43
C ALA A 17 5.40 16.97 -10.12
N LEU A 18 5.89 17.71 -9.12
CA LEU A 18 6.23 17.17 -7.78
C LEU A 18 4.99 16.76 -6.98
N LEU A 19 3.82 17.35 -7.26
CA LEU A 19 2.56 17.00 -6.58
C LEU A 19 2.04 15.61 -6.98
N PHE A 20 2.44 15.09 -8.15
CA PHE A 20 2.02 13.77 -8.63
C PHE A 20 2.99 12.64 -8.25
N ALA A 21 4.11 12.95 -7.58
CA ALA A 21 5.14 11.98 -7.21
C ALA A 21 4.91 11.27 -5.86
N SER A 22 3.70 11.34 -5.28
CA SER A 22 3.36 10.56 -4.08
C SER A 22 3.03 9.11 -4.44
N CYS A 23 3.99 8.42 -5.05
CA CYS A 23 3.94 6.97 -5.14
C CYS A 23 4.30 6.42 -3.74
N GLY A 24 3.33 5.79 -3.08
CA GLY A 24 3.46 5.24 -1.72
C GLY A 24 4.38 4.01 -1.68
N THR A 25 5.66 4.20 -1.96
CA THR A 25 6.66 3.13 -1.90
C THR A 25 7.15 2.91 -0.46
N PRO A 26 7.68 1.72 -0.14
CA PRO A 26 8.30 1.47 1.17
C PRO A 26 9.43 2.45 1.48
N GLY A 27 10.25 2.81 0.48
CA GLY A 27 11.36 3.75 0.63
C GLY A 27 10.91 5.14 1.08
N THR A 28 9.80 5.65 0.53
CA THR A 28 9.20 6.93 0.96
C THR A 28 8.70 6.86 2.40
N ARG A 29 8.09 5.75 2.81
CA ARG A 29 7.64 5.58 4.20
C ARG A 29 8.80 5.49 5.19
N ILE A 30 9.86 4.76 4.84
CA ILE A 30 11.06 4.62 5.66
C ILE A 30 11.76 5.98 5.84
N SER A 31 11.85 6.80 4.79
CA SER A 31 12.48 8.13 4.90
C SER A 31 11.66 9.10 5.75
N GLN A 32 10.33 8.96 5.78
CA GLN A 32 9.44 9.75 6.63
C GLN A 32 9.42 9.27 8.09
N HIS A 33 9.63 7.97 8.33
CA HIS A 33 9.61 7.35 9.66
C HIS A 33 10.90 6.55 9.95
N PRO A 34 12.07 7.20 9.95
CA PRO A 34 13.35 6.52 10.15
C PRO A 34 13.50 5.97 11.57
N ASP A 35 12.87 6.61 12.56
CA ASP A 35 12.90 6.18 13.97
C ASP A 35 12.23 4.81 14.15
N VAL A 36 11.11 4.58 13.46
CA VAL A 36 10.38 3.31 13.47
C VAL A 36 11.25 2.23 12.81
N TYR A 37 11.80 2.54 11.64
CA TYR A 37 12.62 1.59 10.87
C TYR A 37 13.89 1.17 11.63
N GLN A 38 14.57 2.11 12.30
CA GLN A 38 15.79 1.84 13.07
C GLN A 38 15.54 0.95 14.30
N ARG A 39 14.32 0.98 14.88
CA ARG A 39 13.94 0.10 15.99
C ARG A 39 13.69 -1.35 15.56
N LEU A 40 13.51 -1.61 14.27
CA LEU A 40 13.27 -2.95 13.75
C LEU A 40 14.52 -3.81 13.84
N SER A 41 14.34 -5.12 13.95
CA SER A 41 15.46 -6.07 13.85
C SER A 41 16.10 -5.99 12.45
N PRO A 42 17.40 -6.30 12.29
CA PRO A 42 18.06 -6.25 10.98
C PRO A 42 17.36 -7.13 9.93
N ARG A 43 16.78 -8.25 10.36
CA ARG A 43 16.00 -9.13 9.49
C ARG A 43 14.71 -8.48 9.01
N ASP A 44 14.01 -7.77 9.90
CA ASP A 44 12.76 -7.09 9.55
C ASP A 44 13.03 -5.86 8.68
N GLN A 45 14.10 -5.11 8.94
CA GLN A 45 14.56 -4.01 8.09
C GLN A 45 14.74 -4.47 6.63
N ALA A 46 15.47 -5.57 6.42
CA ALA A 46 15.72 -6.10 5.08
C ALA A 46 14.43 -6.51 4.34
N LEU A 47 13.43 -7.02 5.05
CA LEU A 47 12.13 -7.39 4.45
C LEU A 47 11.28 -6.15 4.16
N VAL A 48 11.21 -5.21 5.11
CA VAL A 48 10.44 -3.97 4.99
C VAL A 48 10.95 -3.12 3.82
N SER A 49 12.27 -3.01 3.63
CA SER A 49 12.85 -2.28 2.49
C SER A 49 12.48 -2.91 1.14
N GLN A 50 12.15 -4.20 1.10
CA GLN A 50 11.70 -4.92 -0.08
C GLN A 50 10.17 -4.96 -0.23
N GLY A 51 9.42 -4.33 0.69
CA GLY A 51 7.96 -4.42 0.72
C GLY A 51 7.44 -5.81 1.08
N GLN A 52 8.22 -6.61 1.79
CA GLN A 52 7.86 -7.96 2.24
C GLN A 52 7.55 -7.97 3.74
N ILE A 53 6.69 -8.90 4.16
CA ILE A 53 6.35 -9.12 5.56
C ILE A 53 6.52 -10.59 5.95
N ARG A 54 6.61 -10.84 7.25
CA ARG A 54 6.62 -12.20 7.82
C ARG A 54 5.78 -12.26 9.09
N LEU A 55 5.41 -13.47 9.47
CA LEU A 55 4.77 -13.74 10.76
C LEU A 55 5.64 -13.25 11.92
N GLY A 56 4.99 -12.65 12.92
CA GLY A 56 5.63 -12.12 14.12
C GLY A 56 6.22 -10.72 13.99
N MET A 57 6.05 -10.05 12.84
CA MET A 57 6.36 -8.62 12.72
C MET A 57 5.39 -7.77 13.54
N THR A 58 5.86 -6.60 13.98
CA THR A 58 5.00 -5.59 14.61
C THR A 58 4.11 -4.92 13.56
N MET A 59 2.99 -4.36 14.01
CA MET A 59 2.07 -3.60 13.15
C MET A 59 2.78 -2.45 12.44
N ASP A 60 3.70 -1.76 13.13
CA ASP A 60 4.52 -0.69 12.56
C ASP A 60 5.42 -1.18 11.41
N ALA A 61 6.01 -2.37 11.53
CA ALA A 61 6.84 -2.96 10.49
C ALA A 61 6.00 -3.31 9.25
N VAL A 62 4.80 -3.87 9.46
CA VAL A 62 3.86 -4.18 8.38
C VAL A 62 3.40 -2.90 7.69
N TRP A 63 3.08 -1.85 8.46
CA TRP A 63 2.70 -0.55 7.92
C TRP A 63 3.83 0.12 7.13
N LEU A 64 5.07 0.05 7.61
CA LEU A 64 6.22 0.53 6.85
C LEU A 64 6.35 -0.21 5.51
N ALA A 65 6.16 -1.53 5.50
CA ALA A 65 6.28 -2.34 4.29
C ALA A 65 5.12 -2.07 3.30
N TRP A 66 3.86 -2.17 3.74
CA TRP A 66 2.69 -2.20 2.86
C TRP A 66 1.85 -0.92 2.89
N GLY A 67 2.03 -0.07 3.89
CA GLY A 67 1.28 1.18 4.06
C GLY A 67 -0.08 0.96 4.72
N THR A 68 -0.94 1.95 4.57
CA THR A 68 -2.31 1.95 5.11
C THR A 68 -3.17 0.90 4.39
N PRO A 69 -3.84 -0.01 5.10
CA PRO A 69 -4.73 -0.98 4.49
C PRO A 69 -5.99 -0.31 3.94
N GLU A 70 -6.64 -0.93 2.94
CA GLU A 70 -7.94 -0.46 2.46
C GLU A 70 -9.05 -0.71 3.48
N GLN A 71 -8.95 -1.80 4.26
CA GLN A 71 -9.92 -2.10 5.30
C GLN A 71 -9.23 -2.63 6.56
N THR A 72 -9.75 -2.19 7.70
CA THR A 72 -9.40 -2.69 9.02
C THR A 72 -10.63 -3.29 9.66
N ILE A 73 -10.54 -4.56 10.07
CA ILE A 73 -11.65 -5.30 10.66
C ILE A 73 -11.27 -5.62 12.12
N PRO A 74 -11.97 -5.02 13.11
CA PRO A 74 -11.79 -5.40 14.50
C PRO A 74 -12.39 -6.79 14.76
N GLY A 75 -11.77 -7.57 15.63
CA GLY A 75 -12.21 -8.91 16.00
C GLY A 75 -11.82 -9.29 17.42
N SER A 76 -12.15 -10.52 17.80
CA SER A 76 -11.76 -11.10 19.08
C SER A 76 -11.30 -12.55 18.88
N GLY A 77 -9.99 -12.78 18.99
CA GLY A 77 -9.39 -14.09 18.88
C GLY A 77 -9.05 -14.64 20.27
N ARG A 78 -9.63 -15.78 20.64
CA ARG A 78 -9.38 -16.44 21.95
C ARG A 78 -9.58 -15.50 23.15
N GLY A 79 -10.58 -14.63 23.09
CA GLY A 79 -10.92 -13.67 24.15
C GLY A 79 -9.99 -12.44 24.22
N ARG A 80 -9.13 -12.22 23.23
CA ARG A 80 -8.30 -11.01 23.10
C ARG A 80 -8.74 -10.19 21.89
N PRO A 81 -8.75 -8.86 21.99
CA PRO A 81 -9.01 -8.01 20.83
C PRO A 81 -7.93 -8.26 19.75
N THR A 82 -8.38 -8.40 18.51
CA THR A 82 -7.53 -8.58 17.33
C THR A 82 -7.91 -7.58 16.26
N GLU A 83 -6.98 -7.27 15.38
CA GLU A 83 -7.17 -6.36 14.25
C GLU A 83 -6.69 -7.05 12.98
N THR A 84 -7.55 -7.08 11.96
CA THR A 84 -7.24 -7.70 10.66
C THR A 84 -7.14 -6.60 9.61
N TRP A 85 -5.98 -6.51 8.96
CA TRP A 85 -5.72 -5.57 7.87
C TRP A 85 -5.92 -6.26 6.53
N VAL A 86 -6.79 -5.72 5.70
CA VAL A 86 -7.12 -6.24 4.37
C VAL A 86 -6.47 -5.36 3.33
N TYR A 87 -5.60 -5.97 2.53
CA TYR A 87 -4.94 -5.35 1.40
C TYR A 87 -5.53 -5.87 0.09
N LEU A 88 -6.13 -5.01 -0.72
CA LEU A 88 -6.77 -5.39 -1.98
C LEU A 88 -5.84 -5.17 -3.17
N ARG A 89 -5.62 -6.21 -3.95
CA ARG A 89 -4.93 -6.12 -5.24
C ARG A 89 -5.93 -6.37 -6.36
N TYR A 90 -6.18 -5.34 -7.16
CA TYR A 90 -6.99 -5.46 -8.36
C TYR A 90 -6.12 -5.98 -9.50
N GLU A 91 -6.28 -7.27 -9.82
CA GLU A 91 -5.71 -7.85 -11.03
C GLU A 91 -6.83 -7.96 -12.05
N THR A 92 -6.67 -7.35 -13.23
CA THR A 92 -7.56 -7.64 -14.35
C THR A 92 -7.24 -9.05 -14.80
N PRO A 93 -8.18 -10.02 -14.72
CA PRO A 93 -7.90 -11.35 -15.23
C PRO A 93 -7.53 -11.25 -16.72
N PRO A 94 -6.59 -12.07 -17.21
CA PRO A 94 -6.32 -12.12 -18.64
C PRO A 94 -7.63 -12.37 -19.37
N SER A 95 -7.98 -11.49 -20.30
CA SER A 95 -9.15 -11.64 -21.15
C SER A 95 -8.91 -12.84 -22.08
N TYR A 96 -9.22 -14.04 -21.60
CA TYR A 96 -9.42 -15.19 -22.47
C TYR A 96 -10.75 -14.92 -23.18
N GLY A 97 -10.68 -14.54 -24.46
CA GLY A 97 -11.81 -14.11 -25.30
C GLY A 97 -12.89 -15.18 -25.54
N GLY A 98 -13.50 -15.67 -24.46
CA GLY A 98 -14.69 -16.51 -24.45
C GLY A 98 -15.89 -15.73 -23.91
N PRO A 99 -17.12 -16.11 -24.29
CA PRO A 99 -18.33 -15.40 -23.89
C PRO A 99 -18.46 -15.39 -22.36
N TYR A 100 -18.61 -14.19 -21.80
CA TYR A 100 -18.84 -13.96 -20.38
C TYR A 100 -20.10 -14.71 -19.93
N TYR A 101 -19.93 -15.91 -19.38
CA TYR A 101 -20.98 -16.62 -18.68
C TYR A 101 -21.15 -15.95 -17.32
N TYR A 102 -22.12 -15.04 -17.22
CA TYR A 102 -22.65 -14.57 -15.94
C TYR A 102 -23.42 -15.74 -15.29
N GLY A 103 -22.69 -16.61 -14.59
CA GLY A 103 -23.27 -17.57 -13.66
C GLY A 103 -23.62 -16.89 -12.33
N PRO A 104 -24.58 -17.40 -11.55
CA PRO A 104 -25.11 -16.75 -10.34
C PRO A 104 -24.13 -16.67 -9.15
N PHE A 105 -22.88 -17.10 -9.32
CA PHE A 105 -21.83 -17.07 -8.31
C PHE A 105 -20.56 -16.49 -8.92
N ASP A 106 -20.51 -15.17 -9.00
CA ASP A 106 -19.26 -14.45 -9.24
C ASP A 106 -18.40 -14.57 -7.97
N TRP A 107 -17.45 -15.50 -7.97
CA TRP A 107 -16.50 -15.70 -6.87
C TRP A 107 -15.56 -14.51 -6.68
N SER A 108 -15.60 -13.51 -7.57
CA SER A 108 -14.80 -12.29 -7.49
C SER A 108 -15.19 -11.39 -6.31
N TYR A 109 -16.35 -11.63 -5.67
CA TYR A 109 -16.82 -10.85 -4.52
C TYR A 109 -17.42 -11.73 -3.41
N ILE A 110 -16.75 -12.82 -3.03
CA ILE A 110 -16.97 -13.38 -1.69
C ILE A 110 -15.92 -12.76 -0.78
N PRO A 111 -16.26 -11.76 0.06
CA PRO A 111 -15.32 -11.28 1.06
C PRO A 111 -14.89 -12.47 1.93
N PRO A 112 -13.60 -12.63 2.23
CA PRO A 112 -13.13 -13.68 3.11
C PRO A 112 -13.92 -13.62 4.42
N LYS A 113 -14.57 -14.73 4.77
CA LYS A 113 -15.26 -14.86 6.06
C LYS A 113 -14.20 -14.96 7.13
N PHE A 114 -13.96 -13.87 7.86
CA PHE A 114 -13.09 -13.87 9.01
C PHE A 114 -13.84 -14.45 10.22
N PRO A 115 -13.27 -15.44 10.94
CA PRO A 115 -13.87 -16.00 12.16
C PRO A 115 -13.77 -15.07 13.36
#